data_AF-A0A7Y3V1P9-F1
#
_entry.id   AF-A0A7Y3V1P9-F1
#
_cell.length_a   1.000
_cell.length_b   1.000
_cell.length_c   1.000
_cell.angle_alpha   90.00
_cell.angle_beta   90.00
_cell.angle_gamma   90.00
#
_symmetry.space_group_name_H-M   'P 1'
#
loop_
_entity.id
_entity.type
_entity.pdbx_description
1 polymer ?
#
loop_
_entity_poly.entity_id
_entity_poly.type
_entity_poly.pdbx_seq_one_letter_code
_entity_poly.pdbx_strand_id
1 'polypeptide(L)'
;MRKKSNNRLIAFLLTSIASFTVNAQNVLFNQGSIYVANGGIVQVNGNTLNTGAGTTLTNHGSFTVANSFNNGDFEISNNAVVSGNGDYFVENNWINNATFTANQSEVTLNGNNQLITGSVVTTFHDLTLTGTGVKTQTIDANIDATGTLNLNDRELATATNSMFVLNPSTTSITNNTTPGNEGFVSSLAPGTLSRETNTNAPYLYPVGSSVAVTRYRPVELTPNDANAATYTVRFINHNPDIDGFSRNINDGLVCQANDTFYHAILRTTGNSPADIRLHYIAGTDGNYDGMAHWRTNNNQWNDMATTTPGTAGIFATLTRSTWQFANPGEPYVLTEQAPLAPTISGDTILCIGSTSTTFTASGGNGNYIWTVPSGVVITDSTSNSITVNWNTGPGTVSVISASQSGGCNSAPASLNINVYTGPSAYGYSDTNRVFANHPILFTDTSQGNPVSWNWDFGDGSSSTVQNPWHTFPGPGTYQVILTVVDSNGCSDTAHVWIEIIDGILIPNVFSPNGDGSNDVFFISGGGFEEFEIKIFNRWGSQMFEAKAPQIAWDGRTNAGLEVSAGTYYFTLTAKSKTTDYSTTGYITVFK
;
A
#
# COMPACT_ATOMS: atom_id res chain seq x y z
N MET A 1 -83.73 41.57 -19.48
CA MET A 1 -82.81 42.52 -20.12
C MET A 1 -81.41 41.93 -20.09
N ARG A 2 -80.84 41.66 -21.27
CA ARG A 2 -79.44 41.23 -21.47
C ARG A 2 -78.50 42.43 -21.31
N LYS A 3 -77.34 42.24 -20.69
CA LYS A 3 -76.04 42.61 -21.32
C LYS A 3 -74.87 41.95 -20.58
N LYS A 4 -74.31 40.91 -21.22
CA LYS A 4 -72.91 40.50 -21.08
C LYS A 4 -72.03 41.62 -21.67
N SER A 5 -71.00 42.07 -20.97
CA SER A 5 -69.86 42.76 -21.60
C SER A 5 -68.63 41.89 -21.48
N ASN A 6 -68.27 41.24 -22.58
CA ASN A 6 -66.97 40.64 -22.79
C ASN A 6 -65.96 41.78 -22.95
N ASN A 7 -65.02 41.94 -22.04
CA ASN A 7 -63.84 42.78 -22.27
C ASN A 7 -62.84 41.98 -23.12
N ARG A 8 -62.85 42.23 -24.43
CA ARG A 8 -61.76 41.89 -25.34
C ARG A 8 -60.79 43.07 -25.36
N LEU A 9 -59.55 42.87 -24.92
CA LEU A 9 -58.49 43.85 -25.11
C LEU A 9 -58.01 43.77 -26.57
N ILE A 10 -58.18 44.85 -27.33
CA ILE A 10 -57.56 45.09 -28.63
C ILE A 10 -56.50 46.17 -28.38
N ALA A 11 -55.24 45.88 -28.66
CA ALA A 11 -54.15 46.84 -28.49
C ALA A 11 -54.09 47.81 -29.68
N PHE A 12 -54.07 49.11 -29.40
CA PHE A 12 -53.69 50.18 -30.34
C PHE A 12 -52.51 50.96 -29.73
N LEU A 13 -51.53 51.28 -30.57
CA LEU A 13 -50.33 52.05 -30.26
C LEU A 13 -50.55 53.53 -30.57
N LEU A 14 -50.21 54.45 -29.65
CA LEU A 14 -49.93 55.87 -29.97
C LEU A 14 -49.08 56.56 -28.88
N THR A 15 -48.30 57.56 -29.30
CA THR A 15 -47.05 58.09 -28.69
C THR A 15 -47.17 59.42 -27.90
N SER A 16 -46.35 59.54 -26.83
CA SER A 16 -45.64 60.72 -26.23
C SER A 16 -46.46 61.89 -25.60
N ILE A 17 -46.13 62.63 -24.50
CA ILE A 17 -44.93 62.93 -23.66
C ILE A 17 -45.39 63.28 -22.20
N ALA A 18 -44.45 63.19 -21.25
CA ALA A 18 -44.38 63.73 -19.87
C ALA A 18 -44.65 62.71 -18.75
N SER A 19 -43.55 62.32 -18.10
CA SER A 19 -43.39 61.22 -17.17
C SER A 19 -43.83 61.56 -15.75
N PHE A 20 -44.90 60.89 -15.32
CA PHE A 20 -45.24 60.58 -13.94
C PHE A 20 -45.46 59.05 -13.87
N THR A 21 -44.64 58.35 -13.09
CA THR A 21 -44.70 56.89 -12.99
C THR A 21 -45.77 56.49 -11.98
N VAL A 22 -46.95 56.10 -12.47
CA VAL A 22 -47.88 55.26 -11.73
C VAL A 22 -47.57 53.83 -12.15
N ASN A 23 -46.91 53.05 -11.28
CA ASN A 23 -46.64 51.64 -11.53
C ASN A 23 -47.93 50.83 -11.35
N ALA A 24 -48.59 50.49 -12.45
CA ALA A 24 -49.57 49.40 -12.45
C ALA A 24 -48.81 48.07 -12.60
N GLN A 25 -49.11 47.10 -11.75
CA GLN A 25 -48.63 45.72 -11.93
C GLN A 25 -49.24 45.16 -13.21
N ASN A 26 -48.42 44.93 -14.25
CA ASN A 26 -48.88 44.32 -15.49
C ASN A 26 -48.97 42.81 -15.30
N VAL A 27 -50.12 42.32 -14.85
CA VAL A 27 -50.42 40.89 -14.85
C VAL A 27 -51.10 40.53 -16.18
N LEU A 28 -50.50 39.64 -16.97
CA LEU A 28 -51.23 38.97 -18.05
C LEU A 28 -52.13 37.91 -17.43
N PHE A 29 -53.41 38.22 -17.34
CA PHE A 29 -54.43 37.32 -16.81
C PHE A 29 -55.16 36.60 -17.96
N ASN A 30 -54.82 35.34 -18.20
CA ASN A 30 -55.47 34.53 -19.22
C ASN A 30 -56.57 33.67 -18.58
N GLN A 31 -57.82 33.90 -19.01
CA GLN A 31 -59.00 33.08 -18.68
C GLN A 31 -59.69 32.52 -19.94
N GLY A 32 -58.96 32.46 -21.06
CA GLY A 32 -59.48 31.99 -22.34
C GLY A 32 -58.43 31.16 -23.07
N SER A 33 -58.32 31.34 -24.38
CA SER A 33 -57.33 30.64 -25.19
C SER A 33 -56.33 31.62 -25.77
N ILE A 34 -55.05 31.42 -25.45
CA ILE A 34 -53.91 32.07 -26.11
C ILE A 34 -53.26 31.04 -27.02
N TYR A 35 -52.98 31.44 -28.27
CA TYR A 35 -52.22 30.66 -29.23
C TYR A 35 -51.09 31.53 -29.78
N VAL A 36 -49.85 31.13 -29.53
CA VAL A 36 -48.64 31.77 -30.06
C VAL A 36 -48.14 30.91 -31.21
N ALA A 37 -48.19 31.46 -32.43
CA ALA A 37 -47.71 30.76 -33.62
C ALA A 37 -46.18 30.68 -33.65
N ASN A 38 -45.64 29.85 -34.55
CA ASN A 38 -44.19 29.79 -34.80
C ASN A 38 -43.65 31.16 -35.24
N GLY A 39 -42.55 31.59 -34.63
CA GLY A 39 -41.98 32.94 -34.78
C GLY A 39 -42.76 34.06 -34.08
N GLY A 40 -43.91 33.75 -33.46
CA GLY A 40 -44.65 34.69 -32.63
C GLY A 40 -43.90 35.01 -31.33
N ILE A 41 -44.01 36.24 -30.86
CA ILE A 41 -43.35 36.69 -29.63
C ILE A 41 -44.40 37.29 -28.71
N VAL A 42 -44.47 36.78 -27.48
CA VAL A 42 -45.26 37.36 -26.39
C VAL A 42 -44.30 37.81 -25.31
N GLN A 43 -44.29 39.10 -25.02
CA GLN A 43 -43.51 39.71 -23.94
C GLN A 43 -44.48 40.21 -22.87
N VAL A 44 -44.41 39.62 -21.68
CA VAL A 44 -45.16 40.04 -20.51
C VAL A 44 -44.22 40.76 -19.56
N ASN A 45 -44.41 42.07 -19.42
CA ASN A 45 -43.63 42.93 -18.51
C ASN A 45 -44.18 42.88 -17.06
N GLY A 46 -44.22 41.69 -16.46
CA GLY A 46 -44.81 41.41 -15.14
C GLY A 46 -45.24 39.95 -15.02
N ASN A 47 -46.23 39.65 -14.18
CA ASN A 47 -46.65 38.27 -13.93
C ASN A 47 -47.56 37.74 -15.04
N THR A 48 -47.48 36.44 -15.32
CA THR A 48 -48.47 35.72 -16.14
C THR A 48 -49.25 34.77 -15.24
N LEU A 49 -50.58 34.85 -15.31
CA LEU A 49 -51.49 33.96 -14.60
C LEU A 49 -52.45 33.32 -15.62
N ASN A 50 -52.19 32.06 -15.93
CA ASN A 50 -53.07 31.20 -16.73
C ASN A 50 -54.00 30.44 -15.79
N THR A 51 -55.25 30.90 -15.67
CA THR A 51 -56.20 30.35 -14.70
C THR A 51 -57.62 30.29 -15.23
N GLY A 52 -58.42 29.37 -14.71
CA GLY A 52 -59.82 29.18 -15.09
C GLY A 52 -60.06 27.85 -15.80
N ALA A 53 -61.24 27.27 -15.55
CA ALA A 53 -61.62 26.00 -16.16
C ALA A 53 -61.75 26.13 -17.68
N GLY A 54 -60.98 25.34 -18.43
CA GLY A 54 -60.95 25.38 -19.90
C GLY A 54 -60.04 26.44 -20.50
N THR A 55 -59.23 27.14 -19.68
CA THR A 55 -58.20 28.08 -20.13
C THR A 55 -57.06 27.31 -20.81
N THR A 56 -56.62 27.76 -21.99
CA THR A 56 -55.50 27.18 -22.73
C THR A 56 -54.44 28.21 -23.09
N LEU A 57 -53.18 27.82 -23.02
CA LEU A 57 -52.05 28.55 -23.61
C LEU A 57 -51.24 27.58 -24.46
N THR A 58 -51.31 27.72 -25.78
CA THR A 58 -50.52 26.92 -26.72
C THR A 58 -49.41 27.79 -27.28
N ASN A 59 -48.16 27.48 -26.95
CA ASN A 59 -46.99 28.22 -27.39
C ASN A 59 -46.19 27.44 -28.44
N HIS A 60 -46.02 27.99 -29.64
CA HIS A 60 -45.08 27.51 -30.66
C HIS A 60 -44.02 28.55 -31.02
N GLY A 61 -44.03 29.72 -30.37
CA GLY A 61 -43.09 30.82 -30.58
C GLY A 61 -42.27 31.08 -29.31
N SER A 62 -42.07 32.35 -28.96
CA SER A 62 -41.37 32.74 -27.73
C SER A 62 -42.34 33.41 -26.75
N PHE A 63 -42.30 33.00 -25.49
CA PHE A 63 -43.11 33.53 -24.41
C PHE A 63 -42.23 33.98 -23.24
N THR A 64 -42.06 35.28 -23.12
CA THR A 64 -41.17 35.90 -22.14
C THR A 64 -41.99 36.52 -21.02
N VAL A 65 -41.64 36.16 -19.78
CA VAL A 65 -42.15 36.71 -18.52
C VAL A 65 -40.99 37.35 -17.80
N ALA A 66 -40.82 38.65 -18.04
CA ALA A 66 -39.69 39.43 -17.58
C ALA A 66 -40.16 40.79 -17.09
N ASN A 67 -39.41 41.50 -16.26
CA ASN A 67 -39.72 42.90 -15.97
C ASN A 67 -38.50 43.65 -15.47
N SER A 68 -38.30 44.86 -16.00
CA SER A 68 -37.17 45.75 -15.71
C SER A 68 -37.07 46.25 -14.26
N PHE A 69 -38.09 46.01 -13.40
CA PHE A 69 -38.14 46.54 -12.04
C PHE A 69 -38.52 45.54 -10.94
N ASN A 70 -39.28 44.49 -11.25
CA ASN A 70 -39.62 43.37 -10.34
C ASN A 70 -39.94 42.16 -11.21
N ASN A 71 -39.01 41.21 -11.32
CA ASN A 71 -39.11 39.98 -12.11
C ASN A 71 -40.54 39.36 -12.06
N GLY A 72 -41.02 38.82 -13.18
CA GLY A 72 -42.39 38.30 -13.30
C GLY A 72 -42.54 36.79 -13.06
N ASP A 73 -43.58 36.38 -12.33
CA ASP A 73 -43.94 34.97 -12.10
C ASP A 73 -44.71 34.38 -13.30
N PHE A 74 -44.45 33.12 -13.65
CA PHE A 74 -45.30 32.34 -14.55
C PHE A 74 -46.11 31.32 -13.75
N GLU A 75 -47.41 31.60 -13.59
CA GLU A 75 -48.35 30.77 -12.83
C GLU A 75 -49.38 30.10 -13.74
N ILE A 76 -49.55 28.78 -13.55
CA ILE A 76 -50.62 28.00 -14.16
C ILE A 76 -51.49 27.40 -13.04
N SER A 77 -52.80 27.61 -13.07
CA SER A 77 -53.70 27.14 -12.01
C SER A 77 -55.11 26.81 -12.51
N ASN A 78 -55.93 26.22 -11.62
CA ASN A 78 -57.38 26.02 -11.80
C ASN A 78 -57.76 25.28 -13.10
N ASN A 79 -57.13 24.13 -13.34
CA ASN A 79 -57.33 23.27 -14.53
C ASN A 79 -56.99 23.92 -15.88
N ALA A 80 -56.19 24.98 -15.89
CA ALA A 80 -55.62 25.50 -17.13
C ALA A 80 -54.65 24.48 -17.77
N VAL A 81 -54.58 24.50 -19.11
CA VAL A 81 -53.68 23.65 -19.89
C VAL A 81 -52.70 24.54 -20.65
N VAL A 82 -51.40 24.35 -20.39
CA VAL A 82 -50.31 24.96 -21.14
C VAL A 82 -49.62 23.87 -21.96
N SER A 83 -49.37 24.13 -23.24
CA SER A 83 -48.83 23.16 -24.19
C SER A 83 -48.07 23.83 -25.33
N GLY A 84 -47.41 23.03 -26.17
CA GLY A 84 -46.76 23.48 -27.39
C GLY A 84 -45.24 23.32 -27.34
N ASN A 85 -44.57 23.73 -28.41
CA ASN A 85 -43.13 23.50 -28.62
C ASN A 85 -42.33 24.81 -28.62
N GLY A 86 -42.89 25.87 -28.07
CA GLY A 86 -42.27 27.20 -28.03
C GLY A 86 -41.48 27.43 -26.76
N ASP A 87 -40.61 28.42 -26.79
CA ASP A 87 -39.68 28.73 -25.70
C ASP A 87 -40.37 29.59 -24.64
N TYR A 88 -40.03 29.33 -23.38
CA TYR A 88 -40.47 30.10 -22.22
C TYR A 88 -39.25 30.71 -21.55
N PHE A 89 -39.26 32.03 -21.35
CA PHE A 89 -38.23 32.73 -20.59
C PHE A 89 -38.86 33.36 -19.35
N VAL A 90 -38.42 32.94 -18.16
CA VAL A 90 -39.02 33.37 -16.89
C VAL A 90 -37.94 33.95 -15.97
N GLU A 91 -38.14 35.18 -15.50
CA GLU A 91 -37.19 35.88 -14.62
C GLU A 91 -37.48 35.72 -13.11
N ASN A 92 -38.70 35.32 -12.72
CA ASN A 92 -39.06 35.07 -11.31
C ASN A 92 -39.49 33.62 -11.09
N ASN A 93 -40.60 33.35 -10.39
CA ASN A 93 -40.97 31.99 -10.02
C ASN A 93 -41.73 31.29 -11.14
N TRP A 94 -41.49 29.98 -11.25
CA TRP A 94 -42.30 29.05 -12.00
C TRP A 94 -43.26 28.34 -11.05
N ILE A 95 -44.57 28.57 -11.21
CA ILE A 95 -45.61 28.06 -10.32
C ILE A 95 -46.58 27.18 -11.11
N ASN A 96 -46.56 25.87 -10.85
CA ASN A 96 -47.40 24.90 -11.56
C ASN A 96 -48.43 24.22 -10.66
N ASN A 97 -49.66 24.71 -10.74
CA ASN A 97 -50.83 24.16 -10.05
C ASN A 97 -51.83 23.53 -11.04
N ALA A 98 -51.42 23.23 -12.29
CA ALA A 98 -52.29 22.65 -13.31
C ALA A 98 -51.49 21.85 -14.37
N THR A 99 -52.04 21.68 -15.58
CA THR A 99 -51.42 20.87 -16.63
C THR A 99 -50.44 21.70 -17.46
N PHE A 100 -49.16 21.33 -17.41
CA PHE A 100 -48.12 21.81 -18.32
C PHE A 100 -47.61 20.64 -19.15
N THR A 101 -47.68 20.74 -20.46
CA THR A 101 -47.20 19.72 -21.40
C THR A 101 -46.02 20.29 -22.19
N ALA A 102 -44.81 19.89 -21.81
CA ALA A 102 -43.58 20.51 -22.30
C ALA A 102 -43.11 20.08 -23.70
N ASN A 103 -43.86 19.24 -24.43
CA ASN A 103 -43.55 18.72 -25.78
C ASN A 103 -42.06 18.82 -26.19
N GLN A 104 -41.67 19.79 -27.03
CA GLN A 104 -40.28 20.11 -27.40
C GLN A 104 -39.95 21.57 -27.03
N SER A 105 -40.41 22.03 -25.86
CA SER A 105 -40.22 23.41 -25.41
C SER A 105 -38.92 23.60 -24.60
N GLU A 106 -38.23 24.70 -24.81
CA GLU A 106 -37.19 25.16 -23.88
C GLU A 106 -37.78 26.07 -22.80
N VAL A 107 -37.50 25.78 -21.52
CA VAL A 107 -37.79 26.69 -20.41
C VAL A 107 -36.49 27.25 -19.85
N THR A 108 -36.28 28.56 -19.97
CA THR A 108 -35.14 29.28 -19.40
C THR A 108 -35.55 30.02 -18.13
N LEU A 109 -34.88 29.71 -17.01
CA LEU A 109 -35.01 30.41 -15.73
C LEU A 109 -33.82 31.39 -15.55
N ASN A 110 -34.03 32.68 -15.83
CA ASN A 110 -32.97 33.71 -15.93
C ASN A 110 -32.91 34.72 -14.76
N GLY A 111 -33.58 34.45 -13.65
CA GLY A 111 -33.66 35.35 -12.50
C GLY A 111 -32.42 35.38 -11.61
N ASN A 112 -32.54 36.06 -10.47
CA ASN A 112 -31.62 35.90 -9.34
C ASN A 112 -32.03 34.65 -8.54
N ASN A 113 -32.85 34.80 -7.51
CA ASN A 113 -33.45 33.65 -6.84
C ASN A 113 -34.79 33.32 -7.51
N GLN A 114 -35.00 32.05 -7.84
CA GLN A 114 -36.24 31.59 -8.46
C GLN A 114 -36.74 30.34 -7.78
N LEU A 115 -38.05 30.21 -7.69
CA LEU A 115 -38.72 29.05 -7.14
C LEU A 115 -39.41 28.26 -8.26
N ILE A 116 -39.17 26.95 -8.31
CA ILE A 116 -39.98 25.97 -9.03
C ILE A 116 -40.89 25.33 -7.99
N THR A 117 -42.18 25.68 -8.01
CA THR A 117 -43.16 25.25 -7.00
C THR A 117 -44.52 24.96 -7.60
N GLY A 118 -45.46 24.52 -6.77
CA GLY A 118 -46.85 24.31 -7.11
C GLY A 118 -47.47 23.12 -6.38
N SER A 119 -48.62 22.65 -6.88
CA SER A 119 -49.31 21.45 -6.39
C SER A 119 -49.25 20.30 -7.39
N VAL A 120 -48.66 20.52 -8.57
CA VAL A 120 -48.54 19.52 -9.64
C VAL A 120 -47.10 19.46 -10.11
N VAL A 121 -46.51 18.26 -10.11
CA VAL A 121 -45.16 18.01 -10.66
C VAL A 121 -45.07 18.55 -12.08
N THR A 122 -44.10 19.44 -12.32
CA THR A 122 -43.82 19.94 -13.67
C THR A 122 -42.86 18.99 -14.36
N THR A 123 -43.21 18.55 -15.56
CA THR A 123 -42.26 17.90 -16.47
C THR A 123 -41.87 18.91 -17.54
N PHE A 124 -40.60 19.28 -17.60
CA PHE A 124 -39.98 20.08 -18.64
C PHE A 124 -39.46 19.17 -19.76
N HIS A 125 -39.37 19.70 -20.99
CA HIS A 125 -38.58 19.07 -22.03
C HIS A 125 -37.13 19.51 -21.84
N ASP A 126 -36.78 20.74 -22.24
CA ASP A 126 -35.49 21.34 -21.85
C ASP A 126 -35.68 22.34 -20.71
N LEU A 127 -34.79 22.29 -19.71
CA LEU A 127 -34.70 23.28 -18.64
C LEU A 127 -33.30 23.88 -18.61
N THR A 128 -33.22 25.17 -18.90
CA THR A 128 -31.98 25.95 -18.93
C THR A 128 -31.95 26.93 -17.76
N LEU A 129 -30.91 26.89 -16.93
CA LEU A 129 -30.75 27.79 -15.78
C LEU A 129 -29.71 28.87 -16.09
N THR A 130 -30.09 30.14 -15.98
CA THR A 130 -29.20 31.29 -16.23
C THR A 130 -29.43 32.41 -15.19
N GLY A 131 -28.80 33.57 -15.39
CA GLY A 131 -28.90 34.71 -14.47
C GLY A 131 -27.97 34.57 -13.26
N THR A 132 -28.41 35.06 -12.11
CA THR A 132 -27.64 34.92 -10.85
C THR A 132 -28.44 34.07 -9.83
N GLY A 133 -27.98 34.00 -8.58
CA GLY A 133 -28.73 33.37 -7.47
C GLY A 133 -29.01 31.86 -7.60
N VAL A 134 -29.81 31.35 -6.66
CA VAL A 134 -30.14 29.92 -6.52
C VAL A 134 -31.52 29.64 -7.11
N LYS A 135 -31.62 28.60 -7.93
CA LYS A 135 -32.89 28.07 -8.41
C LYS A 135 -33.35 27.03 -7.41
N THR A 136 -34.41 27.30 -6.68
CA THR A 136 -34.91 26.41 -5.62
C THR A 136 -36.13 25.67 -6.14
N GLN A 137 -36.18 24.37 -5.91
CA GLN A 137 -37.30 23.51 -6.25
C GLN A 137 -37.94 23.00 -4.95
N THR A 138 -39.25 23.20 -4.80
CA THR A 138 -40.02 22.77 -3.60
C THR A 138 -41.10 21.74 -3.91
N ILE A 139 -41.10 21.20 -5.13
CA ILE A 139 -41.91 20.07 -5.58
C ILE A 139 -41.03 19.11 -6.37
N ASP A 140 -41.42 17.86 -6.60
CA ASP A 140 -40.72 17.05 -7.61
C ASP A 140 -40.88 17.69 -8.99
N ALA A 141 -39.85 17.59 -9.82
CA ALA A 141 -39.84 18.08 -11.19
C ALA A 141 -39.05 17.12 -12.08
N ASN A 142 -39.43 17.06 -13.35
CA ASN A 142 -38.85 16.11 -14.30
C ASN A 142 -38.31 16.84 -15.53
N ILE A 143 -37.24 16.30 -16.09
CA ILE A 143 -36.90 16.39 -17.51
C ILE A 143 -37.46 15.14 -18.17
N ASP A 144 -38.19 15.29 -19.27
CA ASP A 144 -38.79 14.16 -19.98
C ASP A 144 -37.75 13.20 -20.60
N ALA A 145 -38.22 12.14 -21.23
CA ALA A 145 -37.39 11.06 -21.78
C ALA A 145 -36.48 11.49 -22.95
N THR A 146 -36.59 12.74 -23.43
CA THR A 146 -35.90 13.23 -24.64
C THR A 146 -35.21 14.58 -24.46
N GLY A 147 -35.55 15.36 -23.43
CA GLY A 147 -34.99 16.68 -23.19
C GLY A 147 -33.75 16.70 -22.29
N THR A 148 -33.31 17.90 -21.92
CA THR A 148 -32.02 18.17 -21.27
C THR A 148 -32.16 19.06 -20.04
N LEU A 149 -31.42 18.74 -18.98
CA LEU A 149 -31.14 19.67 -17.88
C LEU A 149 -29.85 20.43 -18.15
N ASN A 150 -29.94 21.72 -18.50
CA ASN A 150 -28.78 22.59 -18.65
C ASN A 150 -28.62 23.49 -17.41
N LEU A 151 -27.67 23.14 -16.55
CA LEU A 151 -27.37 23.89 -15.33
C LEU A 151 -26.52 25.13 -15.58
N ASN A 152 -25.84 25.23 -16.73
CA ASN A 152 -24.78 26.23 -16.98
C ASN A 152 -23.83 26.33 -15.78
N ASP A 153 -23.77 27.49 -15.13
CA ASP A 153 -22.97 27.81 -13.94
C ASP A 153 -23.85 28.09 -12.69
N ARG A 154 -25.07 27.54 -12.68
CA ARG A 154 -26.10 27.82 -11.66
C ARG A 154 -26.29 26.68 -10.67
N GLU A 155 -26.74 27.04 -9.47
CA GLU A 155 -27.18 26.09 -8.44
C GLU A 155 -28.67 25.81 -8.56
N LEU A 156 -29.03 24.51 -8.58
CA LEU A 156 -30.39 24.02 -8.44
C LEU A 156 -30.57 23.33 -7.07
N ALA A 157 -31.18 24.02 -6.12
CA ALA A 157 -31.43 23.52 -4.77
C ALA A 157 -32.76 22.75 -4.71
N THR A 158 -32.70 21.44 -4.45
CA THR A 158 -33.88 20.54 -4.54
C THR A 158 -34.72 20.43 -3.25
N ALA A 159 -34.30 21.11 -2.17
CA ALA A 159 -34.96 21.05 -0.86
C ALA A 159 -35.22 19.59 -0.42
N THR A 160 -36.48 19.20 -0.22
CA THR A 160 -36.89 17.83 0.16
C THR A 160 -37.31 16.97 -1.05
N ASN A 161 -37.20 17.50 -2.27
CA ASN A 161 -37.77 16.92 -3.49
C ASN A 161 -36.66 16.48 -4.44
N SER A 162 -37.01 15.83 -5.55
CA SER A 162 -36.02 15.37 -6.53
C SER A 162 -36.24 15.98 -7.91
N MET A 163 -35.13 16.33 -8.57
CA MET A 163 -35.09 16.59 -9.99
C MET A 163 -34.85 15.25 -10.71
N PHE A 164 -35.80 14.79 -11.51
CA PHE A 164 -35.70 13.53 -12.26
C PHE A 164 -35.32 13.80 -13.70
N VAL A 165 -34.23 13.21 -14.18
CA VAL A 165 -33.84 13.24 -15.59
C VAL A 165 -34.19 11.90 -16.23
N LEU A 166 -35.34 11.86 -16.91
CA LEU A 166 -35.87 10.64 -17.52
C LEU A 166 -35.20 10.33 -18.87
N ASN A 167 -34.50 11.30 -19.49
CA ASN A 167 -33.71 11.05 -20.68
C ASN A 167 -32.45 10.24 -20.34
N PRO A 168 -32.32 8.98 -20.82
CA PRO A 168 -31.23 8.10 -20.45
C PRO A 168 -29.96 8.31 -21.30
N SER A 169 -29.94 9.34 -22.17
CA SER A 169 -28.72 9.76 -22.87
C SER A 169 -27.66 10.21 -21.87
N THR A 170 -26.39 9.88 -22.11
CA THR A 170 -25.27 10.38 -21.28
C THR A 170 -25.09 11.90 -21.37
N THR A 171 -25.67 12.55 -22.37
CA THR A 171 -25.62 14.01 -22.58
C THR A 171 -26.87 14.75 -22.11
N SER A 172 -27.81 14.08 -21.42
CA SER A 172 -29.07 14.70 -20.94
C SER A 172 -28.91 15.68 -19.79
N ILE A 173 -27.71 15.80 -19.23
CA ILE A 173 -27.35 16.82 -18.26
C ILE A 173 -26.11 17.54 -18.78
N THR A 174 -26.18 18.85 -18.85
CA THR A 174 -25.09 19.72 -19.28
C THR A 174 -24.84 20.82 -18.26
N ASN A 175 -23.59 21.27 -18.17
CA ASN A 175 -23.18 22.39 -17.34
C ASN A 175 -21.97 23.10 -17.98
N ASN A 176 -21.55 24.20 -17.38
CA ASN A 176 -20.36 24.93 -17.77
C ASN A 176 -19.14 24.03 -17.57
N THR A 177 -18.28 23.94 -18.59
CA THR A 177 -17.07 23.11 -18.56
C THR A 177 -15.84 23.86 -18.06
N THR A 178 -16.01 25.11 -17.59
CA THR A 178 -14.93 25.93 -17.04
C THR A 178 -14.69 25.55 -15.58
N PRO A 179 -13.50 25.06 -15.20
CA PRO A 179 -13.21 24.65 -13.84
C PRO A 179 -13.49 25.73 -12.79
N GLY A 180 -14.27 25.40 -11.77
CA GLY A 180 -14.69 26.31 -10.69
C GLY A 180 -15.96 27.11 -10.96
N ASN A 181 -16.52 27.04 -12.17
CA ASN A 181 -17.75 27.71 -12.58
C ASN A 181 -18.84 26.72 -13.01
N GLU A 182 -18.69 25.44 -12.66
CA GLU A 182 -19.67 24.42 -13.01
C GLU A 182 -21.00 24.64 -12.25
N GLY A 183 -22.12 24.47 -12.94
CA GLY A 183 -23.43 24.39 -12.31
C GLY A 183 -23.63 23.04 -11.62
N PHE A 184 -24.42 23.03 -10.56
CA PHE A 184 -24.65 21.84 -9.74
C PHE A 184 -26.03 21.79 -9.08
N VAL A 185 -26.46 20.57 -8.77
CA VAL A 185 -27.64 20.29 -7.94
C VAL A 185 -27.22 20.19 -6.48
N SER A 186 -27.90 20.91 -5.60
CA SER A 186 -27.65 20.91 -4.16
C SER A 186 -28.87 20.48 -3.37
N SER A 187 -28.65 20.06 -2.12
CA SER A 187 -29.74 19.66 -1.23
C SER A 187 -29.38 19.68 0.26
N LEU A 188 -30.01 20.60 1.00
CA LEU A 188 -29.88 20.69 2.46
C LEU A 188 -30.85 19.76 3.21
N ALA A 189 -31.86 19.24 2.54
CA ALA A 189 -32.81 18.26 3.06
C ALA A 189 -32.73 16.99 2.19
N PRO A 190 -33.60 15.97 2.28
CA PRO A 190 -33.39 14.70 1.58
C PRO A 190 -33.57 14.74 0.05
N GLY A 191 -33.66 15.93 -0.57
CA GLY A 191 -33.78 16.06 -2.01
C GLY A 191 -32.57 15.56 -2.80
N THR A 192 -32.78 15.16 -4.06
CA THR A 192 -31.78 14.46 -4.87
C THR A 192 -31.79 14.86 -6.35
N LEU A 193 -30.72 14.52 -7.06
CA LEU A 193 -30.72 14.41 -8.52
C LEU A 193 -30.91 12.94 -8.90
N SER A 194 -32.00 12.61 -9.60
CA SER A 194 -32.28 11.28 -10.11
C SER A 194 -32.08 11.23 -11.62
N ARG A 195 -31.52 10.13 -12.13
CA ARG A 195 -31.30 9.96 -13.56
C ARG A 195 -31.49 8.51 -14.00
N GLU A 196 -32.14 8.33 -15.15
CA GLU A 196 -32.22 7.05 -15.84
C GLU A 196 -30.94 6.76 -16.64
N THR A 197 -30.55 5.49 -16.68
CA THR A 197 -29.38 4.99 -17.39
C THR A 197 -29.77 3.77 -18.21
N ASN A 198 -29.18 3.58 -19.39
CA ASN A 198 -29.44 2.44 -20.27
C ASN A 198 -28.24 2.07 -21.15
N THR A 199 -27.03 2.48 -20.78
CA THR A 199 -25.79 2.18 -21.50
C THR A 199 -24.65 1.92 -20.54
N ASN A 200 -23.58 1.30 -21.03
CA ASN A 200 -22.32 1.09 -20.32
C ASN A 200 -21.37 2.31 -20.33
N ALA A 201 -21.90 3.51 -20.49
CA ALA A 201 -21.12 4.74 -20.55
C ALA A 201 -21.22 5.52 -19.22
N PRO A 202 -20.30 6.46 -18.92
CA PRO A 202 -20.34 7.23 -17.69
C PRO A 202 -21.50 8.25 -17.69
N TYR A 203 -22.28 8.24 -16.61
CA TYR A 203 -23.35 9.19 -16.34
C TYR A 203 -22.91 10.18 -15.26
N LEU A 204 -22.73 11.44 -15.64
CA LEU A 204 -22.42 12.54 -14.74
C LEU A 204 -23.62 12.91 -13.85
N TYR A 205 -23.36 13.06 -12.55
CA TYR A 205 -24.24 13.69 -11.56
C TYR A 205 -23.52 14.93 -11.03
N PRO A 206 -23.82 16.13 -11.59
CA PRO A 206 -23.18 17.36 -11.17
C PRO A 206 -23.77 17.83 -9.84
N VAL A 207 -23.33 17.24 -8.73
CA VAL A 207 -23.81 17.57 -7.38
C VAL A 207 -22.81 18.44 -6.61
N GLY A 208 -23.33 19.29 -5.73
CA GLY A 208 -22.54 20.24 -4.98
C GLY A 208 -23.36 20.99 -3.95
N SER A 209 -22.75 22.00 -3.31
CA SER A 209 -23.42 22.89 -2.38
C SER A 209 -22.67 24.21 -2.28
N SER A 210 -23.41 25.33 -2.25
CA SER A 210 -22.88 26.65 -1.94
C SER A 210 -22.93 26.98 -0.44
N VAL A 211 -23.57 26.14 0.37
CA VAL A 211 -23.69 26.34 1.82
C VAL A 211 -22.43 25.88 2.53
N ALA A 212 -22.03 26.61 3.58
CA ALA A 212 -20.74 26.51 4.25
C ALA A 212 -19.59 26.89 3.31
N VAL A 213 -18.77 25.93 2.88
CA VAL A 213 -17.73 26.14 1.87
C VAL A 213 -18.24 25.61 0.55
N THR A 214 -18.27 26.44 -0.49
CA THR A 214 -18.73 26.03 -1.81
C THR A 214 -17.91 24.84 -2.30
N ARG A 215 -18.59 23.74 -2.59
CA ARG A 215 -18.00 22.50 -3.10
C ARG A 215 -18.83 21.96 -4.26
N TYR A 216 -18.18 21.79 -5.40
CA TYR A 216 -18.66 20.98 -6.51
C TYR A 216 -17.92 19.64 -6.48
N ARG A 217 -18.62 18.55 -6.17
CA ARG A 217 -18.04 17.20 -6.00
C ARG A 217 -18.88 16.21 -6.79
N PRO A 218 -18.75 16.20 -8.12
CA PRO A 218 -19.59 15.37 -8.96
C PRO A 218 -19.34 13.88 -8.69
N VAL A 219 -20.34 13.09 -9.06
CA VAL A 219 -20.27 11.62 -9.09
C VAL A 219 -20.45 11.19 -10.53
N GLU A 220 -19.63 10.25 -10.99
CA GLU A 220 -19.89 9.52 -12.23
C GLU A 220 -20.27 8.08 -11.89
N LEU A 221 -21.40 7.63 -12.44
CA LEU A 221 -21.83 6.24 -12.36
C LEU A 221 -21.72 5.62 -13.76
N THR A 222 -21.02 4.50 -13.87
CA THR A 222 -20.90 3.76 -15.15
C THR A 222 -21.51 2.37 -14.96
N PRO A 223 -22.76 2.14 -15.42
CA PRO A 223 -23.36 0.81 -15.37
C PRO A 223 -22.48 -0.24 -16.07
N ASN A 224 -22.36 -1.43 -15.48
CA ASN A 224 -21.55 -2.50 -16.07
C ASN A 224 -22.26 -3.25 -17.21
N ASP A 225 -23.54 -2.97 -17.44
CA ASP A 225 -24.32 -3.40 -18.60
C ASP A 225 -25.29 -2.29 -19.07
N ALA A 226 -25.94 -2.53 -20.22
CA ALA A 226 -26.83 -1.56 -20.85
C ALA A 226 -28.28 -1.71 -20.37
N ASN A 227 -28.52 -2.41 -19.25
CA ASN A 227 -29.86 -2.56 -18.73
C ASN A 227 -30.35 -1.24 -18.12
N ALA A 228 -31.65 -0.99 -18.26
CA ALA A 228 -32.26 0.19 -17.68
C ALA A 228 -32.14 0.16 -16.15
N ALA A 229 -31.68 1.28 -15.58
CA ALA A 229 -31.58 1.49 -14.14
C ALA A 229 -31.77 2.96 -13.82
N THR A 230 -32.15 3.26 -12.58
CA THR A 230 -32.30 4.62 -12.08
C THR A 230 -31.46 4.76 -10.83
N TYR A 231 -30.62 5.80 -10.80
CA TYR A 231 -29.84 6.15 -9.61
C TYR A 231 -30.23 7.54 -9.13
N THR A 232 -30.13 7.75 -7.83
CA THR A 232 -30.30 9.06 -7.18
C THR A 232 -29.02 9.39 -6.44
N VAL A 233 -28.52 10.60 -6.65
CA VAL A 233 -27.30 11.10 -6.00
C VAL A 233 -27.62 12.38 -5.23
N ARG A 234 -27.08 12.47 -4.02
CA ARG A 234 -27.09 13.67 -3.19
C ARG A 234 -25.67 13.93 -2.67
N PHE A 235 -25.27 15.19 -2.69
CA PHE A 235 -24.07 15.67 -2.02
C PHE A 235 -24.42 16.29 -0.67
N ILE A 236 -23.72 15.90 0.39
CA ILE A 236 -23.93 16.38 1.74
C ILE A 236 -22.65 17.10 2.19
N ASN A 237 -22.73 18.42 2.39
CA ASN A 237 -21.58 19.29 2.57
C ASN A 237 -21.27 19.59 4.05
N HIS A 238 -21.25 18.56 4.87
CA HIS A 238 -20.89 18.64 6.28
C HIS A 238 -20.43 17.28 6.81
N ASN A 239 -20.00 17.26 8.08
CA ASN A 239 -19.46 16.07 8.73
C ASN A 239 -20.52 14.95 8.85
N PRO A 240 -20.25 13.73 8.32
CA PRO A 240 -21.13 12.57 8.49
C PRO A 240 -21.58 12.29 9.93
N ASP A 241 -20.76 12.64 10.94
CA ASP A 241 -21.09 12.48 12.36
C ASP A 241 -22.39 13.24 12.74
N ILE A 242 -22.70 14.35 12.06
CA ILE A 242 -23.90 15.17 12.30
C ILE A 242 -25.18 14.38 11.97
N ASP A 243 -25.12 13.54 10.95
CA ASP A 243 -26.25 12.72 10.50
C ASP A 243 -26.25 11.30 11.12
N GLY A 244 -25.40 11.08 12.14
CA GLY A 244 -25.33 9.83 12.90
C GLY A 244 -24.41 8.76 12.31
N PHE A 245 -23.68 9.07 11.23
CA PHE A 245 -22.72 8.15 10.60
C PHE A 245 -21.33 8.30 11.23
N SER A 246 -21.19 7.82 12.46
CA SER A 246 -19.98 8.04 13.25
C SER A 246 -18.72 7.52 12.54
N ARG A 247 -17.77 8.43 12.26
CA ARG A 247 -16.50 8.11 11.57
C ARG A 247 -15.57 7.21 12.38
N ASN A 248 -15.77 7.13 13.69
CA ASN A 248 -14.99 6.29 14.60
C ASN A 248 -15.46 4.83 14.64
N ILE A 249 -16.60 4.51 14.00
CA ILE A 249 -17.14 3.15 13.95
C ILE A 249 -16.90 2.63 12.54
N ASN A 250 -15.88 1.79 12.38
CA ASN A 250 -15.45 1.24 11.11
C ASN A 250 -14.94 -0.21 11.23
N ASP A 251 -14.72 -0.88 10.10
CA ASP A 251 -14.26 -2.28 10.05
C ASP A 251 -12.75 -2.48 10.28
N GLY A 252 -12.02 -1.44 10.69
CA GLY A 252 -10.58 -1.47 10.97
C GLY A 252 -9.69 -1.34 9.73
N LEU A 253 -10.26 -1.39 8.51
CA LEU A 253 -9.54 -1.11 7.26
C LEU A 253 -9.67 0.36 6.84
N VAL A 254 -10.66 1.07 7.39
CA VAL A 254 -10.83 2.51 7.23
C VAL A 254 -10.11 3.24 8.37
N CYS A 255 -9.18 4.12 8.03
CA CYS A 255 -8.41 4.88 9.02
C CYS A 255 -9.06 6.20 9.38
N GLN A 256 -9.37 6.97 8.34
CA GLN A 256 -10.02 8.26 8.49
C GLN A 256 -11.07 8.38 7.40
N ALA A 257 -12.30 8.67 7.80
CA ALA A 257 -13.35 9.11 6.89
C ALA A 257 -13.35 10.64 6.80
N ASN A 258 -13.61 11.16 5.60
CA ASN A 258 -13.74 12.59 5.35
C ASN A 258 -14.76 13.25 6.32
N ASP A 259 -14.38 14.34 6.98
CA ASP A 259 -15.24 15.16 7.88
C ASP A 259 -15.98 16.28 7.15
N THR A 260 -15.61 16.58 5.93
CA THR A 260 -16.08 17.80 5.27
C THR A 260 -17.29 17.56 4.39
N PHE A 261 -17.41 16.36 3.81
CA PHE A 261 -18.56 15.96 3.00
C PHE A 261 -18.64 14.44 2.82
N TYR A 262 -19.80 14.00 2.33
CA TYR A 262 -20.03 12.66 1.84
C TYR A 262 -21.16 12.66 0.79
N HIS A 263 -21.41 11.53 0.16
CA HIS A 263 -22.46 11.36 -0.86
C HIS A 263 -23.47 10.33 -0.41
N ALA A 264 -24.74 10.53 -0.74
CA ALA A 264 -25.75 9.47 -0.67
C ALA A 264 -26.07 9.02 -2.09
N ILE A 265 -25.90 7.74 -2.37
CA ILE A 265 -26.12 7.15 -3.69
C ILE A 265 -27.05 5.95 -3.53
N LEU A 266 -28.18 5.98 -4.22
CA LEU A 266 -29.19 4.92 -4.17
C LEU A 266 -29.54 4.47 -5.59
N ARG A 267 -29.67 3.16 -5.77
CA ARG A 267 -30.23 2.56 -7.00
C ARG A 267 -31.70 2.26 -6.78
N THR A 268 -32.58 3.07 -7.34
CA THR A 268 -34.04 2.94 -7.14
C THR A 268 -34.66 1.89 -8.07
N THR A 269 -34.09 1.68 -9.26
CA THR A 269 -34.49 0.63 -10.20
C THR A 269 -33.28 -0.04 -10.86
N GLY A 270 -33.45 -1.27 -11.35
CA GLY A 270 -32.37 -2.06 -11.95
C GLY A 270 -31.57 -2.86 -10.91
N ASN A 271 -30.81 -3.85 -11.39
CA ASN A 271 -30.08 -4.81 -10.54
C ASN A 271 -28.59 -4.92 -10.87
N SER A 272 -28.14 -4.34 -11.98
CA SER A 272 -26.77 -4.43 -12.46
C SER A 272 -25.80 -3.65 -11.58
N PRO A 273 -24.59 -4.16 -11.32
CA PRO A 273 -23.54 -3.36 -10.70
C PRO A 273 -23.15 -2.16 -11.58
N ALA A 274 -22.52 -1.17 -10.95
CA ALA A 274 -21.94 -0.03 -11.64
C ALA A 274 -20.59 0.36 -11.02
N ASP A 275 -19.75 1.00 -11.81
CA ASP A 275 -18.56 1.68 -11.29
C ASP A 275 -19.00 3.00 -10.65
N ILE A 276 -18.55 3.26 -9.42
CA ILE A 276 -18.72 4.54 -8.73
C ILE A 276 -17.40 5.30 -8.82
N ARG A 277 -17.44 6.52 -9.36
CA ARG A 277 -16.31 7.45 -9.32
C ARG A 277 -16.69 8.71 -8.56
N LEU A 278 -15.97 8.96 -7.47
CA LEU A 278 -16.12 10.18 -6.67
C LEU A 278 -15.00 11.16 -7.01
N HIS A 279 -15.35 12.44 -7.15
CA HIS A 279 -14.41 13.52 -7.45
C HIS A 279 -14.15 14.37 -6.21
N TYR A 280 -12.88 14.75 -5.99
CA TYR A 280 -12.44 15.62 -4.90
C TYR A 280 -11.21 16.43 -5.30
N ILE A 281 -10.88 17.45 -4.52
CA ILE A 281 -9.70 18.29 -4.73
C ILE A 281 -8.71 18.00 -3.61
N ALA A 282 -7.65 17.25 -3.91
CA ALA A 282 -6.70 16.78 -2.90
C ALA A 282 -6.11 17.91 -2.04
N GLY A 283 -5.82 19.06 -2.64
CA GLY A 283 -5.24 20.21 -1.94
C GLY A 283 -6.17 20.92 -0.94
N THR A 284 -7.50 20.76 -1.07
CA THR A 284 -8.48 21.43 -0.18
C THR A 284 -9.33 20.47 0.63
N ASP A 285 -9.53 19.23 0.15
CA ASP A 285 -10.32 18.22 0.82
C ASP A 285 -9.46 17.23 1.62
N GLY A 286 -8.17 17.09 1.29
CA GLY A 286 -7.30 16.07 1.86
C GLY A 286 -6.91 14.99 0.84
N ASN A 287 -5.90 14.20 1.18
CA ASN A 287 -5.40 13.12 0.34
C ASN A 287 -6.08 11.82 0.74
N TYR A 288 -6.98 11.33 -0.11
CA TYR A 288 -7.68 10.06 0.09
C TYR A 288 -7.16 9.01 -0.89
N ASP A 289 -7.09 7.76 -0.44
CA ASP A 289 -6.70 6.59 -1.23
C ASP A 289 -7.77 5.50 -1.22
N GLY A 290 -8.87 5.68 -0.50
CA GLY A 290 -9.96 4.73 -0.37
C GLY A 290 -11.35 5.34 -0.38
N MET A 291 -12.34 4.45 -0.42
CA MET A 291 -13.75 4.81 -0.24
C MET A 291 -14.38 3.82 0.73
N ALA A 292 -15.29 4.32 1.55
CA ALA A 292 -16.11 3.50 2.44
C ALA A 292 -17.59 3.74 2.22
N HIS A 293 -18.36 2.71 2.54
CA HIS A 293 -19.81 2.71 2.50
C HIS A 293 -20.34 2.37 3.90
N TRP A 294 -21.26 3.18 4.40
CA TRP A 294 -21.89 2.89 5.68
C TRP A 294 -22.85 1.71 5.53
N ARG A 295 -22.75 0.70 6.39
CA ARG A 295 -23.69 -0.42 6.39
C ARG A 295 -24.62 -0.38 7.59
N THR A 296 -25.92 -0.43 7.35
CA THR A 296 -26.95 -0.38 8.41
C THR A 296 -27.03 -1.67 9.23
N ASN A 297 -26.62 -2.80 8.68
CA ASN A 297 -26.70 -4.08 9.39
C ASN A 297 -25.75 -4.18 10.59
N ASN A 298 -24.62 -3.46 10.56
CA ASN A 298 -23.61 -3.40 11.61
C ASN A 298 -23.33 -1.97 12.10
N ASN A 299 -23.96 -0.94 11.51
CA ASN A 299 -23.82 0.48 11.84
C ASN A 299 -22.35 0.96 11.85
N GLN A 300 -21.61 0.67 10.77
CA GLN A 300 -20.23 1.10 10.65
C GLN A 300 -19.84 1.44 9.21
N TRP A 301 -18.76 2.20 9.06
CA TRP A 301 -18.09 2.38 7.76
C TRP A 301 -17.37 1.10 7.37
N ASN A 302 -17.77 0.54 6.23
CA ASN A 302 -17.13 -0.62 5.64
C ASN A 302 -16.29 -0.20 4.44
N ASP A 303 -15.06 -0.67 4.42
CA ASP A 303 -14.17 -0.48 3.32
C ASP A 303 -14.78 -1.03 2.01
N MET A 304 -14.70 -0.26 0.94
CA MET A 304 -15.23 -0.67 -0.36
C MET A 304 -14.24 -1.54 -1.14
N ALA A 305 -13.16 -2.03 -0.52
CA ALA A 305 -12.03 -2.70 -1.14
C ALA A 305 -11.21 -1.77 -2.05
N THR A 306 -10.39 -2.38 -2.92
CA THR A 306 -9.46 -1.65 -3.79
C THR A 306 -10.18 -0.63 -4.65
N THR A 307 -9.79 0.62 -4.48
CA THR A 307 -10.14 1.74 -5.35
C THR A 307 -8.98 2.02 -6.29
N THR A 308 -9.27 2.55 -7.47
CA THR A 308 -8.25 3.01 -8.40
C THR A 308 -8.19 4.53 -8.39
N PRO A 309 -7.04 5.12 -8.02
CA PRO A 309 -6.86 6.55 -8.11
C PRO A 309 -6.70 6.97 -9.57
N GLY A 310 -7.24 8.14 -9.89
CA GLY A 310 -7.09 8.79 -11.18
C GLY A 310 -7.21 10.29 -11.05
N THR A 311 -6.84 11.02 -12.09
CA THR A 311 -6.95 12.49 -12.11
C THR A 311 -7.61 12.92 -13.41
N ALA A 312 -8.59 13.83 -13.30
CA ALA A 312 -9.24 14.46 -14.44
C ALA A 312 -9.34 15.98 -14.18
N GLY A 313 -8.52 16.75 -14.90
CA GLY A 313 -8.46 18.20 -14.70
C GLY A 313 -7.99 18.57 -13.28
N ILE A 314 -8.75 19.44 -12.60
CA ILE A 314 -8.47 19.86 -11.22
C ILE A 314 -8.90 18.84 -10.15
N PHE A 315 -9.65 17.81 -10.55
CA PHE A 315 -10.17 16.80 -9.63
C PHE A 315 -9.26 15.57 -9.58
N ALA A 316 -8.93 15.17 -8.35
CA ALA A 316 -8.57 13.79 -8.06
C ALA A 316 -9.85 12.94 -8.05
N THR A 317 -9.72 11.67 -8.37
CA THR A 317 -10.82 10.72 -8.44
C THR A 317 -10.43 9.40 -7.79
N LEU A 318 -11.38 8.80 -7.09
CA LEU A 318 -11.31 7.41 -6.67
C LEU A 318 -12.45 6.65 -7.33
N THR A 319 -12.11 5.57 -8.03
CA THR A 319 -13.08 4.71 -8.70
C THR A 319 -13.15 3.37 -8.00
N ARG A 320 -14.37 2.92 -7.68
CA ARG A 320 -14.67 1.53 -7.30
C ARG A 320 -15.45 0.89 -8.42
N SER A 321 -14.80 -0.03 -9.14
CA SER A 321 -15.44 -0.76 -10.23
C SER A 321 -16.37 -1.85 -9.75
N THR A 322 -17.39 -2.22 -10.51
CA THR A 322 -18.28 -3.37 -10.24
C THR A 322 -18.97 -3.34 -8.88
N TRP A 323 -19.31 -2.14 -8.40
CA TRP A 323 -19.98 -2.00 -7.11
C TRP A 323 -21.41 -2.50 -7.15
N GLN A 324 -21.75 -3.33 -6.17
CA GLN A 324 -23.09 -3.85 -5.96
C GLN A 324 -23.81 -2.98 -4.94
N PHE A 325 -24.81 -2.24 -5.38
CA PHE A 325 -25.62 -1.41 -4.50
C PHE A 325 -26.50 -2.29 -3.61
N ALA A 326 -26.27 -2.24 -2.30
CA ALA A 326 -27.24 -2.69 -1.31
C ALA A 326 -28.25 -1.56 -1.10
N ASN A 327 -29.54 -1.82 -1.36
CA ASN A 327 -30.59 -0.88 -0.98
C ASN A 327 -30.81 -1.03 0.54
N PRO A 328 -30.74 0.07 1.33
CA PRO A 328 -31.37 1.35 1.03
C PRO A 328 -30.44 2.57 1.13
N GLY A 329 -29.81 3.01 0.03
CA GLY A 329 -29.36 4.41 -0.16
C GLY A 329 -28.39 4.96 0.88
N GLU A 330 -27.59 4.09 1.45
CA GLU A 330 -26.63 4.41 2.51
C GLU A 330 -25.49 5.31 1.97
N PRO A 331 -24.83 6.11 2.84
CA PRO A 331 -23.82 7.06 2.41
C PRO A 331 -22.49 6.41 1.99
N TYR A 332 -21.76 7.15 1.18
CA TYR A 332 -20.45 6.85 0.63
C TYR A 332 -19.52 8.00 0.99
N VAL A 333 -18.33 7.70 1.47
CA VAL A 333 -17.35 8.69 1.92
C VAL A 333 -15.96 8.35 1.38
N LEU A 334 -15.16 9.38 1.14
CA LEU A 334 -13.74 9.23 0.87
C LEU A 334 -13.02 8.87 2.17
N THR A 335 -12.05 7.98 2.08
CA THR A 335 -11.30 7.50 3.22
C THR A 335 -9.81 7.45 2.96
N GLU A 336 -9.04 7.54 4.03
CA GLU A 336 -7.71 6.97 4.07
C GLU A 336 -7.83 5.52 4.52
N GLN A 337 -7.27 4.59 3.74
CA GLN A 337 -7.27 3.16 4.03
C GLN A 337 -6.03 2.76 4.83
N ALA A 338 -6.18 1.70 5.62
CA ALA A 338 -5.05 1.08 6.30
C ALA A 338 -4.06 0.58 5.25
N PRO A 339 -2.77 0.93 5.35
CA PRO A 339 -1.78 0.38 4.43
C PRO A 339 -1.81 -1.16 4.51
N LEU A 340 -1.49 -1.81 3.39
CA LEU A 340 -1.34 -3.27 3.40
C LEU A 340 -0.24 -3.69 4.38
N ALA A 341 -0.43 -4.84 5.04
CA ALA A 341 0.61 -5.41 5.88
C ALA A 341 1.90 -5.60 5.06
N PRO A 342 3.05 -5.12 5.54
CA PRO A 342 4.33 -5.34 4.87
C PRO A 342 4.70 -6.83 4.91
N THR A 343 5.66 -7.22 4.10
CA THR A 343 6.34 -8.51 4.21
C THR A 343 7.73 -8.30 4.79
N ILE A 344 8.19 -9.24 5.61
CA ILE A 344 9.48 -9.19 6.28
C ILE A 344 10.36 -10.37 5.84
N SER A 345 11.65 -10.12 5.62
CA SER A 345 12.66 -11.12 5.25
C SER A 345 13.92 -10.96 6.10
N GLY A 346 14.58 -12.09 6.40
CA GLY A 346 15.83 -12.15 7.15
C GLY A 346 16.07 -13.55 7.71
N ASP A 347 17.25 -13.78 8.28
CA ASP A 347 17.61 -15.06 8.87
C ASP A 347 16.78 -15.33 10.14
N THR A 348 16.22 -16.54 10.24
CA THR A 348 15.34 -16.95 11.35
C THR A 348 16.02 -17.89 12.35
N ILE A 349 17.24 -18.34 12.04
CA ILE A 349 18.06 -19.20 12.89
C ILE A 349 19.38 -18.47 13.10
N LEU A 350 19.68 -18.14 14.34
CA LEU A 350 20.85 -17.37 14.74
C LEU A 350 21.52 -18.00 15.97
N CYS A 351 22.72 -17.52 16.27
CA CYS A 351 23.49 -17.92 17.44
C CYS A 351 23.53 -16.76 18.44
N ILE A 352 23.62 -17.06 19.74
CA ILE A 352 23.85 -16.02 20.74
C ILE A 352 25.15 -15.28 20.39
N GLY A 353 25.08 -13.94 20.34
CA GLY A 353 26.20 -13.08 19.95
C GLY A 353 26.27 -12.76 18.46
N SER A 354 25.32 -13.23 17.63
CA SER A 354 25.20 -12.78 16.24
C SER A 354 25.05 -11.26 16.19
N THR A 355 25.93 -10.60 15.43
CA THR A 355 25.94 -9.15 15.26
C THR A 355 25.56 -8.75 13.83
N SER A 356 24.94 -7.58 13.69
CA SER A 356 24.60 -6.98 12.39
C SER A 356 23.69 -7.84 11.49
N THR A 357 22.82 -8.67 12.07
CA THR A 357 21.83 -9.44 11.28
C THR A 357 20.83 -8.49 10.65
N THR A 358 20.65 -8.58 9.33
CA THR A 358 19.79 -7.66 8.56
C THR A 358 18.40 -8.23 8.36
N PHE A 359 17.38 -7.41 8.64
CA PHE A 359 15.99 -7.68 8.30
C PHE A 359 15.48 -6.60 7.37
N THR A 360 14.77 -6.99 6.32
CA THR A 360 14.21 -6.07 5.32
C THR A 360 12.70 -6.18 5.27
N ALA A 361 12.05 -5.04 5.01
CA ALA A 361 10.62 -4.96 4.76
C ALA A 361 10.33 -4.49 3.33
N SER A 362 9.27 -5.03 2.76
CA SER A 362 8.72 -4.61 1.47
C SER A 362 7.20 -4.59 1.49
N GLY A 363 6.57 -3.87 0.56
CA GLY A 363 5.12 -3.70 0.52
C GLY A 363 4.62 -2.57 1.43
N GLY A 364 3.33 -2.56 1.72
CA GLY A 364 2.69 -1.44 2.41
C GLY A 364 2.87 -0.12 1.63
N ASN A 365 3.16 0.97 2.34
CA ASN A 365 3.31 2.32 1.77
C ASN A 365 4.74 2.90 1.89
N GLY A 366 5.72 2.07 2.31
CA GLY A 366 7.12 2.46 2.40
C GLY A 366 7.54 3.20 3.68
N ASN A 367 6.63 3.49 4.60
CA ASN A 367 6.94 4.10 5.90
C ASN A 367 6.86 3.05 7.02
N TYR A 368 8.00 2.51 7.44
CA TYR A 368 8.04 1.33 8.33
C TYR A 368 8.35 1.69 9.78
N ILE A 369 7.71 0.98 10.70
CA ILE A 369 8.00 1.05 12.14
C ILE A 369 8.31 -0.37 12.62
N TRP A 370 9.54 -0.56 13.10
CA TRP A 370 10.04 -1.84 13.57
C TRP A 370 9.93 -2.01 15.08
N THR A 371 9.63 -3.22 15.54
CA THR A 371 9.62 -3.60 16.96
C THR A 371 10.36 -4.91 17.16
N VAL A 372 11.42 -4.89 17.95
CA VAL A 372 12.28 -6.06 18.23
C VAL A 372 12.54 -6.18 19.73
N PRO A 373 11.64 -6.82 20.51
CA PRO A 373 11.75 -6.79 21.98
C PRO A 373 12.99 -7.49 22.54
N SER A 374 13.44 -8.59 21.93
CA SER A 374 14.58 -9.41 22.42
C SER A 374 15.93 -9.05 21.79
N GLY A 375 15.96 -8.12 20.84
CA GLY A 375 17.15 -7.72 20.09
C GLY A 375 17.49 -6.26 20.31
N VAL A 376 18.74 -5.88 20.03
CA VAL A 376 19.16 -4.47 20.03
C VAL A 376 19.25 -4.00 18.59
N VAL A 377 18.34 -3.11 18.19
CA VAL A 377 18.38 -2.45 16.87
C VAL A 377 19.52 -1.43 16.87
N ILE A 378 20.41 -1.49 15.87
CA ILE A 378 21.62 -0.64 15.81
C ILE A 378 21.66 0.31 14.60
N THR A 379 20.63 0.32 13.76
CA THR A 379 20.43 1.27 12.66
C THR A 379 19.21 2.16 12.90
N ASP A 380 19.08 3.21 12.08
CA ASP A 380 17.86 4.00 12.01
C ASP A 380 16.65 3.11 11.65
N SER A 381 15.67 3.06 12.54
CA SER A 381 14.46 2.24 12.42
C SER A 381 13.42 2.81 11.46
N THR A 382 13.72 3.88 10.73
CA THR A 382 12.82 4.52 9.74
C THR A 382 13.05 4.02 8.31
N SER A 383 14.08 3.20 8.08
CA SER A 383 14.38 2.65 6.75
C SER A 383 13.64 1.32 6.48
N ASN A 384 13.63 0.90 5.21
CA ASN A 384 13.11 -0.41 4.81
C ASN A 384 14.00 -1.59 5.25
N SER A 385 15.07 -1.31 5.98
CA SER A 385 15.99 -2.29 6.52
C SER A 385 16.40 -1.91 7.94
N ILE A 386 16.52 -2.91 8.81
CA ILE A 386 17.14 -2.75 10.12
C ILE A 386 18.26 -3.77 10.30
N THR A 387 19.26 -3.44 11.11
CA THR A 387 20.21 -4.42 11.63
C THR A 387 20.05 -4.58 13.13
N VAL A 388 20.16 -5.83 13.58
CA VAL A 388 19.88 -6.24 14.96
C VAL A 388 21.03 -7.09 15.50
N ASN A 389 21.42 -6.81 16.74
CA ASN A 389 22.30 -7.67 17.52
C ASN A 389 21.48 -8.59 18.43
N TRP A 390 21.81 -9.89 18.42
CA TRP A 390 21.10 -10.93 19.17
C TRP A 390 21.96 -11.48 20.30
N ASN A 391 21.91 -10.80 21.44
CA ASN A 391 22.70 -11.17 22.64
C ASN A 391 21.90 -12.00 23.65
N THR A 392 20.61 -12.22 23.41
CA THR A 392 19.72 -12.95 24.31
C THR A 392 19.05 -14.13 23.59
N GLY A 393 18.15 -14.83 24.27
CA GLY A 393 17.43 -15.98 23.72
C GLY A 393 16.49 -15.63 22.54
N PRO A 394 15.61 -16.57 22.15
CA PRO A 394 14.73 -16.39 20.99
C PRO A 394 13.83 -15.15 21.14
N GLY A 395 13.36 -14.65 20.00
CA GLY A 395 12.52 -13.46 19.98
C GLY A 395 11.74 -13.28 18.69
N THR A 396 11.17 -12.10 18.52
CA THR A 396 10.38 -11.74 17.34
C THR A 396 10.86 -10.44 16.74
N VAL A 397 10.89 -10.38 15.42
CA VAL A 397 11.01 -9.13 14.67
C VAL A 397 9.65 -8.83 14.08
N SER A 398 9.07 -7.69 14.45
CA SER A 398 7.78 -7.24 13.93
C SER A 398 7.93 -5.91 13.21
N VAL A 399 7.13 -5.70 12.16
CA VAL A 399 7.08 -4.46 11.41
C VAL A 399 5.64 -4.11 11.03
N ILE A 400 5.30 -2.83 11.15
CA ILE A 400 4.08 -2.22 10.63
C ILE A 400 4.47 -1.14 9.61
N SER A 401 3.53 -0.76 8.76
CA SER A 401 3.66 0.41 7.88
C SER A 401 2.65 1.48 8.27
N ALA A 402 3.08 2.73 8.43
CA ALA A 402 2.27 3.83 8.92
C ALA A 402 1.82 4.76 7.79
N SER A 403 0.56 5.20 7.79
CA SER A 403 0.03 6.11 6.75
C SER A 403 0.81 7.44 6.68
N GLN A 404 0.87 8.06 5.48
CA GLN A 404 1.62 9.31 5.26
C GLN A 404 1.01 10.52 6.00
N SER A 405 -0.27 10.45 6.29
CA SER A 405 -1.09 11.45 6.99
C SER A 405 -1.13 11.27 8.52
N GLY A 406 -0.58 10.17 9.05
CA GLY A 406 -0.54 9.88 10.49
C GLY A 406 -1.83 9.28 11.06
N GLY A 407 -2.80 8.91 10.22
CA GLY A 407 -4.12 8.40 10.63
C GLY A 407 -4.16 6.96 11.14
N CYS A 408 -3.27 6.06 10.69
CA CYS A 408 -3.30 4.63 11.07
C CYS A 408 -2.07 3.82 10.65
N ASN A 409 -1.97 2.59 11.17
CA ASN A 409 -0.93 1.62 10.83
C ASN A 409 -1.54 0.35 10.20
N SER A 410 -0.75 -0.34 9.39
CA SER A 410 -1.10 -1.68 8.89
C SER A 410 -1.11 -2.73 10.00
N ALA A 411 -1.71 -3.89 9.71
CA ALA A 411 -1.54 -5.06 10.55
C ALA A 411 -0.05 -5.47 10.61
N PRO A 412 0.45 -5.92 11.77
CA PRO A 412 1.86 -6.28 11.93
C PRO A 412 2.22 -7.53 11.14
N ALA A 413 3.38 -7.49 10.49
CA ALA A 413 4.07 -8.67 10.01
C ALA A 413 5.16 -9.07 11.01
N SER A 414 5.29 -10.37 11.28
CA SER A 414 6.21 -10.88 12.30
C SER A 414 7.02 -12.08 11.80
N LEU A 415 8.31 -12.11 12.15
CA LEU A 415 9.18 -13.28 12.08
C LEU A 415 9.55 -13.76 13.48
N ASN A 416 9.43 -15.06 13.69
CA ASN A 416 9.99 -15.73 14.87
C ASN A 416 11.46 -16.05 14.62
N ILE A 417 12.32 -15.62 15.55
CA ILE A 417 13.77 -15.81 15.49
C ILE A 417 14.17 -16.81 16.57
N ASN A 418 14.73 -17.93 16.14
CA ASN A 418 15.30 -18.94 17.00
C ASN A 418 16.78 -18.60 17.22
N VAL A 419 17.16 -18.38 18.48
CA VAL A 419 18.54 -18.08 18.87
C VAL A 419 19.06 -19.22 19.72
N TYR A 420 20.11 -19.89 19.24
CA TYR A 420 20.70 -21.04 19.90
C TYR A 420 21.96 -20.66 20.67
N THR A 421 22.14 -21.27 21.84
CA THR A 421 23.44 -21.33 22.50
C THR A 421 24.35 -22.19 21.64
N GLY A 422 25.37 -21.59 21.02
CA GLY A 422 26.35 -22.33 20.24
C GLY A 422 27.19 -23.29 21.11
N PRO A 423 28.04 -24.11 20.48
CA PRO A 423 28.99 -24.94 21.22
C PRO A 423 29.98 -24.05 21.98
N SER A 424 30.64 -24.62 22.98
CA SER A 424 31.79 -24.00 23.64
C SER A 424 33.04 -24.80 23.29
N ALA A 425 33.94 -24.20 22.53
CA ALA A 425 35.12 -24.86 22.01
C ALA A 425 36.14 -25.08 23.12
N TYR A 426 36.59 -26.33 23.29
CA TYR A 426 37.67 -26.69 24.20
C TYR A 426 38.54 -27.75 23.54
N GLY A 427 39.81 -27.42 23.34
CA GLY A 427 40.81 -28.35 22.82
C GLY A 427 42.07 -28.30 23.66
N TYR A 428 42.77 -29.42 23.77
CA TYR A 428 44.11 -29.50 24.36
C TYR A 428 44.99 -30.47 23.60
N SER A 429 46.28 -30.38 23.82
CA SER A 429 47.27 -31.35 23.34
C SER A 429 47.81 -32.18 24.51
N ASP A 430 48.23 -33.41 24.22
CA ASP A 430 48.91 -34.28 25.19
C ASP A 430 50.25 -33.70 25.69
N THR A 431 50.82 -32.75 24.95
CA THR A 431 52.02 -31.98 25.31
C THR A 431 51.95 -30.57 24.73
N ASN A 432 52.51 -29.59 25.45
CA ASN A 432 52.64 -28.21 24.97
C ASN A 432 54.06 -27.87 24.50
N ARG A 433 55.02 -28.81 24.63
CA ARG A 433 56.42 -28.59 24.27
C ARG A 433 57.12 -29.90 23.91
N VAL A 434 57.56 -30.04 22.66
CA VAL A 434 58.24 -31.25 22.14
C VAL A 434 59.23 -30.96 21.02
N PHE A 435 60.03 -31.95 20.63
CA PHE A 435 60.91 -31.88 19.48
C PHE A 435 60.15 -31.91 18.16
N ALA A 436 60.74 -31.33 17.11
CA ALA A 436 60.20 -31.40 15.76
C ALA A 436 60.01 -32.84 15.28
N ASN A 437 58.98 -33.07 14.46
CA ASN A 437 58.50 -34.37 13.97
C ASN A 437 58.00 -35.34 15.06
N HIS A 438 57.84 -34.89 16.30
CA HIS A 438 57.14 -35.68 17.33
C HIS A 438 55.62 -35.66 17.06
N PRO A 439 54.94 -36.82 17.01
CA PRO A 439 53.48 -36.87 16.90
C PRO A 439 52.83 -36.31 18.17
N ILE A 440 51.92 -35.36 18.01
CA ILE A 440 51.13 -34.75 19.08
C ILE A 440 49.67 -35.15 18.87
N LEU A 441 49.02 -35.65 19.93
CA LEU A 441 47.58 -35.90 19.91
C LEU A 441 46.84 -34.65 20.36
N PHE A 442 45.96 -34.14 19.51
CA PHE A 442 45.00 -33.11 19.86
C PHE A 442 43.68 -33.76 20.24
N THR A 443 43.12 -33.33 21.37
CA THR A 443 41.86 -33.84 21.89
C THR A 443 40.83 -32.72 21.98
N ASP A 444 39.65 -32.97 21.44
CA ASP A 444 38.47 -32.15 21.60
C ASP A 444 37.70 -32.54 22.88
N THR A 445 37.35 -31.54 23.67
CA THR A 445 36.44 -31.65 24.82
C THR A 445 35.35 -30.58 24.79
N SER A 446 35.03 -30.09 23.58
CA SER A 446 34.03 -29.05 23.38
C SER A 446 32.65 -29.47 23.89
N GLN A 447 31.89 -28.50 24.40
CA GLN A 447 30.54 -28.70 24.91
C GLN A 447 29.49 -28.24 23.88
N GLY A 448 28.23 -28.65 24.05
CA GLY A 448 27.12 -28.20 23.18
C GLY A 448 26.87 -29.07 21.93
N ASN A 449 27.31 -30.33 21.93
CA ASN A 449 27.10 -31.30 20.85
C ASN A 449 27.60 -30.83 19.46
N PRO A 450 28.89 -30.51 19.32
CA PRO A 450 29.47 -30.22 18.02
C PRO A 450 29.31 -31.43 17.07
N VAL A 451 29.07 -31.14 15.79
CA VAL A 451 28.92 -32.13 14.71
C VAL A 451 30.03 -32.04 13.68
N SER A 452 30.86 -30.99 13.72
CA SER A 452 32.05 -30.84 12.88
C SER A 452 33.20 -30.17 13.63
N TRP A 453 34.42 -30.49 13.19
CA TRP A 453 35.68 -29.98 13.74
C TRP A 453 36.55 -29.51 12.59
N ASN A 454 37.30 -28.43 12.82
CA ASN A 454 38.38 -27.99 11.96
C ASN A 454 39.55 -27.54 12.83
N TRP A 455 40.63 -28.31 12.78
CA TRP A 455 41.92 -27.98 13.39
C TRP A 455 42.78 -27.29 12.34
N ASP A 456 43.18 -26.04 12.58
CA ASP A 456 44.26 -25.37 11.87
C ASP A 456 45.50 -25.43 12.76
N PHE A 457 46.55 -26.09 12.30
CA PHE A 457 47.75 -26.29 13.11
C PHE A 457 48.70 -25.09 13.09
N GLY A 458 48.45 -24.06 12.27
CA GLY A 458 49.27 -22.86 12.19
C GLY A 458 50.58 -23.04 11.40
N ASP A 459 50.80 -24.23 10.81
CA ASP A 459 51.93 -24.55 9.91
C ASP A 459 51.51 -24.68 8.43
N GLY A 460 50.24 -24.34 8.13
CA GLY A 460 49.63 -24.47 6.80
C GLY A 460 48.87 -25.78 6.59
N SER A 461 48.89 -26.71 7.55
CA SER A 461 48.10 -27.95 7.51
C SER A 461 46.83 -27.85 8.39
N SER A 462 45.85 -28.71 8.10
CA SER A 462 44.59 -28.77 8.85
C SER A 462 44.02 -30.20 8.93
N SER A 463 43.07 -30.42 9.84
CA SER A 463 42.35 -31.68 9.98
C SER A 463 40.90 -31.49 10.38
N THR A 464 40.01 -32.34 9.87
CA THR A 464 38.58 -32.38 10.23
C THR A 464 38.22 -33.54 11.17
N VAL A 465 39.21 -34.34 11.57
CA VAL A 465 39.02 -35.42 12.55
C VAL A 465 38.87 -34.79 13.93
N GLN A 466 37.94 -35.31 14.75
CA GLN A 466 37.69 -34.78 16.11
C GLN A 466 38.96 -34.76 16.97
N ASN A 467 39.71 -35.87 17.00
CA ASN A 467 40.95 -36.01 17.76
C ASN A 467 42.11 -36.41 16.82
N PRO A 468 42.74 -35.44 16.12
CA PRO A 468 43.78 -35.74 15.15
C PRO A 468 45.16 -35.90 15.81
N TRP A 469 46.01 -36.68 15.15
CA TRP A 469 47.46 -36.63 15.36
C TRP A 469 48.09 -35.67 14.36
N HIS A 470 49.06 -34.87 14.81
CA HIS A 470 49.82 -33.98 13.94
C HIS A 470 51.29 -33.90 14.32
N THR A 471 52.16 -33.59 13.34
CA THR A 471 53.60 -33.43 13.52
C THR A 471 54.05 -32.11 12.93
N PHE A 472 54.88 -31.37 13.66
CA PHE A 472 55.42 -30.10 13.20
C PHE A 472 56.84 -30.27 12.64
N PRO A 473 57.12 -29.77 11.41
CA PRO A 473 58.37 -30.08 10.71
C PRO A 473 59.60 -29.33 11.24
N GLY A 474 59.41 -28.24 11.99
CA GLY A 474 60.51 -27.40 12.46
C GLY A 474 60.22 -26.71 13.80
N PRO A 475 61.25 -26.16 14.44
CA PRO A 475 61.12 -25.45 15.69
C PRO A 475 60.37 -24.12 15.51
N GLY A 476 59.60 -23.74 16.53
CA GLY A 476 58.77 -22.55 16.53
C GLY A 476 57.59 -22.67 17.49
N THR A 477 56.91 -21.56 17.72
CA THR A 477 55.64 -21.54 18.46
C THR A 477 54.50 -21.56 17.46
N TYR A 478 53.68 -22.61 17.52
CA TYR A 478 52.52 -22.78 16.66
C TYR A 478 51.24 -22.49 17.43
N GLN A 479 50.37 -21.65 16.85
CA GLN A 479 49.02 -21.43 17.36
C GLN A 479 48.07 -22.39 16.65
N VAL A 480 47.66 -23.43 17.36
CA VAL A 480 46.66 -24.37 16.88
C VAL A 480 45.27 -23.81 17.20
N ILE A 481 44.40 -23.79 16.20
CA ILE A 481 43.03 -23.26 16.29
C ILE A 481 42.05 -24.41 16.05
N LEU A 482 41.25 -24.74 17.06
CA LEU A 482 40.11 -25.63 16.90
C LEU A 482 38.86 -24.78 16.67
N THR A 483 38.20 -24.96 15.52
CA THR A 483 36.83 -24.46 15.29
C THR A 483 35.87 -25.63 15.33
N VAL A 484 34.83 -25.54 16.16
CA VAL A 484 33.74 -26.53 16.21
C VAL A 484 32.44 -25.92 15.75
N VAL A 485 31.58 -26.70 15.09
CA VAL A 485 30.23 -26.26 14.67
C VAL A 485 29.20 -27.28 15.15
N ASP A 486 28.07 -26.79 15.67
CA ASP A 486 26.93 -27.64 16.06
C ASP A 486 25.95 -27.88 14.90
N SER A 487 24.89 -28.65 15.16
CA SER A 487 23.85 -28.95 14.17
C SER A 487 23.00 -27.74 13.76
N ASN A 488 23.04 -26.63 14.51
CA ASN A 488 22.32 -25.39 14.20
C ASN A 488 23.18 -24.42 13.36
N GLY A 489 24.44 -24.79 13.08
CA GLY A 489 25.39 -23.95 12.36
C GLY A 489 26.13 -22.95 13.24
N CYS A 490 25.99 -23.04 14.57
CA CYS A 490 26.71 -22.18 15.50
C CYS A 490 28.13 -22.70 15.72
N SER A 491 29.09 -21.78 15.74
CA SER A 491 30.51 -22.12 15.87
C SER A 491 31.17 -21.40 17.03
N ASP A 492 32.18 -22.05 17.60
CA ASP A 492 33.10 -21.44 18.56
C ASP A 492 34.54 -21.92 18.30
N THR A 493 35.50 -21.18 18.84
CA THR A 493 36.92 -21.38 18.57
C THR A 493 37.75 -21.46 19.85
N ALA A 494 38.61 -22.47 19.93
CA ALA A 494 39.62 -22.63 20.98
C ALA A 494 41.04 -22.49 20.41
N HIS A 495 41.98 -22.06 21.27
CA HIS A 495 43.38 -21.90 20.91
C HIS A 495 44.28 -22.76 21.80
N VAL A 496 45.23 -23.47 21.19
CA VAL A 496 46.27 -24.25 21.85
C VAL A 496 47.63 -23.80 21.34
N TRP A 497 48.56 -23.53 22.24
CA TRP A 497 49.92 -23.12 21.89
C TRP A 497 50.87 -24.30 22.05
N ILE A 498 51.62 -24.60 20.99
CA ILE A 498 52.65 -25.65 21.00
C ILE A 498 54.01 -25.03 20.75
N GLU A 499 54.95 -25.28 21.65
CA GLU A 499 56.35 -24.92 21.47
C GLU A 499 57.12 -26.11 20.90
N ILE A 500 57.52 -26.03 19.64
CA ILE A 500 58.40 -27.01 19.02
C ILE A 500 59.83 -26.53 19.22
N ILE A 501 60.59 -27.34 19.96
CA ILE A 501 61.99 -27.06 20.25
C ILE A 501 62.92 -27.83 19.32
N ASP A 502 64.08 -27.24 19.12
CA ASP A 502 65.18 -27.85 18.42
C ASP A 502 65.86 -28.88 19.32
N GLY A 503 66.16 -30.06 18.79
CA GLY A 503 66.71 -31.16 19.58
C GLY A 503 66.63 -32.52 18.92
N ILE A 504 67.34 -33.45 19.54
CA ILE A 504 67.50 -34.82 19.08
C ILE A 504 67.09 -35.75 20.21
N LEU A 505 66.07 -36.57 19.97
CA LEU A 505 65.77 -37.74 20.77
C LEU A 505 66.39 -38.97 20.11
N ILE A 506 67.33 -39.60 20.80
CA ILE A 506 68.03 -40.81 20.33
C ILE A 506 67.55 -41.99 21.15
N PRO A 507 66.77 -42.93 20.59
CA PRO A 507 66.48 -44.20 21.23
C PRO A 507 67.78 -44.98 21.53
N ASN A 508 67.71 -46.01 22.37
CA ASN A 508 68.88 -46.86 22.66
C ASN A 508 68.61 -48.36 22.42
N VAL A 509 67.41 -48.70 21.92
CA VAL A 509 66.97 -50.08 21.74
C VAL A 509 65.93 -50.17 20.62
N PHE A 510 65.97 -51.25 19.84
CA PHE A 510 64.93 -51.64 18.88
C PHE A 510 64.97 -53.15 18.60
N SER A 511 63.92 -53.69 17.98
CA SER A 511 63.73 -55.12 17.72
C SER A 511 63.30 -55.36 16.26
N PRO A 512 64.24 -55.53 15.31
CA PRO A 512 63.91 -55.76 13.90
C PRO A 512 63.42 -57.20 13.65
N ASN A 513 62.19 -57.51 14.07
CA ASN A 513 61.57 -58.83 13.99
C ASN A 513 60.40 -58.90 12.98
N GLY A 514 60.01 -57.76 12.39
CA GLY A 514 58.97 -57.62 11.40
C GLY A 514 57.55 -57.64 11.96
N ASP A 515 57.35 -57.36 13.25
CA ASP A 515 56.04 -57.35 13.90
C ASP A 515 55.28 -56.01 13.77
N GLY A 516 55.89 -55.01 13.13
CA GLY A 516 55.36 -53.66 12.93
C GLY A 516 55.63 -52.71 14.09
N SER A 517 56.26 -53.17 15.17
CA SER A 517 56.51 -52.41 16.41
C SER A 517 58.00 -52.34 16.73
N ASN A 518 58.55 -51.11 16.76
CA ASN A 518 59.97 -50.88 17.05
C ASN A 518 60.94 -51.67 16.14
N ASP A 519 60.53 -51.95 14.90
CA ASP A 519 61.33 -52.69 13.90
C ASP A 519 62.54 -51.92 13.37
N VAL A 520 62.55 -50.61 13.56
CA VAL A 520 63.61 -49.74 13.08
C VAL A 520 64.09 -48.80 14.16
N PHE A 521 65.38 -48.57 14.19
CA PHE A 521 66.01 -47.51 14.94
C PHE A 521 65.99 -46.23 14.11
N PHE A 522 65.36 -45.17 14.61
CA PHE A 522 65.40 -43.85 14.00
C PHE A 522 65.58 -42.78 15.06
N ILE A 523 66.05 -41.62 14.63
CA ILE A 523 66.23 -40.46 15.50
C ILE A 523 65.04 -39.53 15.29
N SER A 524 64.36 -39.17 16.38
CA SER A 524 63.31 -38.16 16.32
C SER A 524 63.92 -36.77 16.53
N GLY A 525 63.69 -35.88 15.57
CA GLY A 525 64.18 -34.51 15.56
C GLY A 525 63.88 -33.87 14.20
N GLY A 526 64.08 -32.56 14.08
CA GLY A 526 63.80 -31.83 12.86
C GLY A 526 64.49 -30.48 12.85
N GLY A 527 64.49 -29.80 11.69
CA GLY A 527 65.21 -28.53 11.53
C GLY A 527 66.73 -28.65 11.36
N PHE A 528 67.24 -29.85 11.07
CA PHE A 528 68.67 -30.04 10.78
C PHE A 528 69.02 -29.57 9.37
N GLU A 529 70.06 -28.75 9.27
CA GLU A 529 70.71 -28.37 8.02
C GLU A 529 71.77 -29.40 7.61
N GLU A 530 72.37 -30.08 8.59
CA GLU A 530 73.32 -31.18 8.40
C GLU A 530 72.98 -32.33 9.34
N PHE A 531 73.09 -33.58 8.88
CA PHE A 531 72.86 -34.77 9.69
C PHE A 531 73.72 -35.92 9.17
N GLU A 532 74.42 -36.62 10.07
CA GLU A 532 75.13 -37.86 9.77
C GLU A 532 75.14 -38.75 11.02
N ILE A 533 74.60 -39.96 10.88
CA ILE A 533 74.77 -41.04 11.86
C ILE A 533 75.54 -42.19 11.23
N LYS A 534 76.52 -42.72 11.97
CA LYS A 534 77.27 -43.94 11.62
C LYS A 534 77.15 -44.93 12.75
N ILE A 535 76.86 -46.18 12.42
CA ILE A 535 76.68 -47.28 13.38
C ILE A 535 77.76 -48.32 13.14
N PHE A 536 78.38 -48.81 14.21
CA PHE A 536 79.53 -49.70 14.20
C PHE A 536 79.28 -50.94 15.05
N ASN A 537 79.85 -52.07 14.64
CA ASN A 537 79.87 -53.29 15.47
C ASN A 537 80.96 -53.21 16.56
N ARG A 538 81.03 -54.25 17.41
CA ARG A 538 82.01 -54.37 18.51
C ARG A 538 83.49 -54.32 18.09
N TRP A 539 83.77 -54.46 16.79
CA TRP A 539 85.12 -54.44 16.22
C TRP A 539 85.45 -53.11 15.51
N GLY A 540 84.55 -52.12 15.57
CA GLY A 540 84.72 -50.82 14.92
C GLY A 540 84.43 -50.82 13.41
N SER A 541 83.85 -51.89 12.87
CA SER A 541 83.43 -51.92 11.47
C SER A 541 82.09 -51.22 11.30
N GLN A 542 81.98 -50.31 10.33
CA GLN A 542 80.76 -49.56 10.02
C GLN A 542 79.70 -50.49 9.42
N MET A 543 78.57 -50.60 10.10
CA MET A 543 77.42 -51.40 9.70
C MET A 543 76.43 -50.57 8.88
N PHE A 544 76.18 -49.33 9.29
CA PHE A 544 75.15 -48.47 8.70
C PHE A 544 75.58 -47.00 8.71
N GLU A 545 75.12 -46.24 7.73
CA GLU A 545 75.27 -44.78 7.67
C GLU A 545 74.01 -44.14 7.09
N ALA A 546 73.56 -43.05 7.72
CA ALA A 546 72.47 -42.23 7.21
C ALA A 546 72.83 -40.74 7.31
N LYS A 547 72.51 -39.99 6.25
CA LYS A 547 72.72 -38.54 6.16
C LYS A 547 71.44 -37.70 6.28
N ALA A 548 70.35 -38.35 6.67
CA ALA A 548 69.09 -37.69 6.97
C ALA A 548 68.41 -38.44 8.13
N PRO A 549 67.77 -37.73 9.07
CA PRO A 549 67.14 -38.32 10.26
C PRO A 549 65.97 -39.26 9.93
N GLN A 550 65.35 -39.09 8.75
CA GLN A 550 64.23 -39.90 8.28
C GLN A 550 64.66 -41.29 7.77
N ILE A 551 65.96 -41.54 7.60
CA ILE A 551 66.49 -42.83 7.14
C ILE A 551 66.77 -43.69 8.37
N ALA A 552 65.84 -44.59 8.66
CA ALA A 552 65.91 -45.50 9.81
C ALA A 552 66.84 -46.70 9.54
N TRP A 553 67.44 -47.23 10.60
CA TRP A 553 68.22 -48.46 10.58
C TRP A 553 67.34 -49.65 10.97
N ASP A 554 67.18 -50.61 10.08
CA ASP A 554 66.36 -51.83 10.23
C ASP A 554 67.17 -53.04 10.75
N GLY A 555 68.38 -52.82 11.25
CA GLY A 555 69.27 -53.89 11.68
C GLY A 555 69.97 -54.63 10.54
N ARG A 556 70.02 -54.06 9.33
CA ARG A 556 70.84 -54.56 8.21
C ARG A 556 72.07 -53.69 8.01
N THR A 557 73.12 -54.30 7.48
CA THR A 557 74.32 -53.59 7.02
C THR A 557 74.02 -52.81 5.73
N ASN A 558 74.90 -51.90 5.32
CA ASN A 558 74.82 -51.23 4.01
C ASN A 558 74.76 -52.20 2.80
N ALA A 559 75.15 -53.47 2.99
CA ALA A 559 75.04 -54.53 1.98
C ALA A 559 73.71 -55.33 2.08
N GLY A 560 72.77 -54.92 2.95
CA GLY A 560 71.48 -55.58 3.17
C GLY A 560 71.52 -56.82 4.07
N LEU A 561 72.70 -57.19 4.60
CA LEU A 561 72.86 -58.36 5.47
C LEU A 561 72.41 -58.04 6.90
N GLU A 562 71.63 -58.92 7.52
CA GLU A 562 71.21 -58.73 8.92
C GLU A 562 72.38 -58.78 9.89
N VAL A 563 72.36 -57.88 10.87
CA VAL A 563 73.31 -57.88 11.97
C VAL A 563 72.84 -58.84 13.08
N SER A 564 73.74 -59.27 13.96
CA SER A 564 73.41 -60.13 15.09
C SER A 564 72.75 -59.34 16.24
N ALA A 565 72.01 -60.01 17.12
CA ALA A 565 71.59 -59.38 18.38
C ALA A 565 72.82 -58.95 19.20
N GLY A 566 72.74 -57.79 19.84
CA GLY A 566 73.84 -57.23 20.62
C GLY A 566 73.88 -55.71 20.61
N THR A 567 74.97 -55.18 21.18
CA THR A 567 75.17 -53.73 21.31
C THR A 567 76.05 -53.19 20.19
N TYR A 568 75.59 -52.11 19.58
CA TYR A 568 76.24 -51.39 18.50
C TYR A 568 76.59 -49.98 18.96
N TYR A 569 77.75 -49.49 18.56
CA TYR A 569 78.20 -48.14 18.87
C TYR A 569 77.76 -47.20 17.76
N PHE A 570 77.30 -46.00 18.08
CA PHE A 570 77.01 -44.98 17.06
C PHE A 570 77.76 -43.68 17.32
N THR A 571 78.04 -42.96 16.24
CA THR A 571 78.42 -41.56 16.25
C THR A 571 77.37 -40.76 15.51
N LEU A 572 76.92 -39.66 16.11
CA LEU A 572 75.96 -38.74 15.52
C LEU A 572 76.56 -37.35 15.50
N THR A 573 76.59 -36.75 14.32
CA THR A 573 76.81 -35.32 14.12
C THR A 573 75.61 -34.75 13.40
N ALA A 574 74.98 -33.73 13.97
CA ALA A 574 73.91 -33.00 13.30
C ALA A 574 74.05 -31.52 13.61
N LYS A 575 73.59 -30.68 12.71
CA LYS A 575 73.60 -29.23 12.86
C LYS A 575 72.22 -28.72 12.55
N SER A 576 71.62 -28.01 13.48
CA SER A 576 70.44 -27.21 13.24
C SER A 576 70.83 -25.73 13.13
N LYS A 577 69.85 -24.88 12.88
CA LYS A 577 70.06 -23.42 12.86
C LYS A 577 70.57 -22.85 14.19
N THR A 578 70.32 -23.54 15.29
CA THR A 578 70.58 -23.01 16.63
C THR A 578 71.62 -23.79 17.42
N THR A 579 71.84 -25.07 17.07
CA THR A 579 72.63 -25.99 17.88
C THR A 579 73.40 -26.98 17.01
N ASP A 580 74.69 -27.12 17.31
CA ASP A 580 75.52 -28.21 16.78
C ASP A 580 75.45 -29.39 17.77
N TYR A 581 75.01 -30.55 17.28
CA TYR A 581 74.94 -31.80 18.03
C TYR A 581 76.10 -32.70 17.63
N SER A 582 76.89 -33.13 18.62
CA SER A 582 77.89 -34.17 18.45
C SER A 582 77.80 -35.10 19.64
N THR A 583 77.38 -36.33 19.41
CA THR A 583 77.21 -37.32 20.48
C THR A 583 77.52 -38.71 19.99
N THR A 584 77.79 -39.59 20.95
CA THR A 584 78.05 -40.99 20.71
C THR A 584 77.31 -41.81 21.75
N GLY A 585 77.03 -43.06 21.42
CA GLY A 585 76.28 -43.92 22.33
C GLY A 585 76.15 -45.33 21.84
N TYR A 586 75.21 -46.06 22.42
CA TYR A 586 75.01 -47.46 22.15
C TYR A 586 73.55 -47.76 21.82
N ILE A 587 73.35 -48.60 20.80
CA ILE A 587 72.05 -49.12 20.38
C ILE A 587 72.06 -50.62 20.66
N THR A 588 71.04 -51.11 21.35
CA THR A 588 70.85 -52.54 21.58
C THR A 588 69.87 -53.09 20.55
N VAL A 589 70.31 -54.07 19.76
CA VAL A 589 69.49 -54.82 18.83
C VAL A 589 68.99 -56.08 19.54
N PHE A 590 67.69 -56.18 19.77
CA PHE A 590 67.02 -57.42 20.19
C PHE A 590 66.50 -58.17 18.96
N LYS A 591 66.59 -59.49 18.95
CA LYS A 591 65.98 -60.32 17.91
C LYS A 591 65.07 -61.36 18.54
#